data_AF-A0A3D2JL09-F1
#
_entry.id   AF-A0A3D2JL09-F1
#
_cell.length_a   1.000
_cell.length_b   1.000
_cell.length_c   1.000
_cell.angle_alpha   90.00
_cell.angle_beta   90.00
_cell.angle_gamma   90.00
#
_symmetry.space_group_name_H-M   'P 1'
#
loop_
_entity.id
_entity.type
_entity.pdbx_description
1 polymer ?
#
loop_
_entity_poly.entity_id
_entity_poly.type
_entity_poly.pdbx_seq_one_letter_code
_entity_poly.pdbx_strand_id
1 'polypeptide(L)' 'MPSISPTENLFSGLSDRQREAVMHRDGPLLIIAGPGSGKTLVM' A
#
# COMPACT_ATOMS: atom_id res chain seq x y z
N MET A 1 -13.89 -17.80 14.59
CA MET A 1 -13.26 -16.49 14.34
C MET A 1 -12.36 -16.69 13.13
N PRO A 2 -12.60 -16.05 11.98
CA PRO A 2 -11.68 -16.19 10.86
C PRO A 2 -10.34 -15.61 11.29
N SER A 3 -9.29 -16.44 11.25
CA SER A 3 -7.92 -16.01 11.50
C SER A 3 -7.46 -15.18 10.31
N ILE A 4 -7.82 -13.89 10.30
CA ILE A 4 -7.36 -12.96 9.27
C ILE A 4 -5.84 -12.89 9.43
N SER A 5 -5.11 -13.29 8.40
CA SER A 5 -3.65 -13.20 8.45
C SER A 5 -3.26 -11.71 8.54
N PRO A 6 -2.24 -11.33 9.33
CA PRO A 6 -1.82 -9.93 9.45
C PRO A 6 -1.54 -9.25 8.10
N THR A 7 -1.12 -10.05 7.12
CA THR A 7 -0.86 -9.65 5.72
C THR A 7 -2.11 -9.29 4.93
N GLU A 8 -3.24 -9.99 5.11
CA GLU A 8 -4.50 -9.66 4.43
C GLU A 8 -5.06 -8.31 4.90
N ASN A 9 -4.78 -7.95 6.15
CA ASN A 9 -5.20 -6.67 6.72
C ASN A 9 -4.39 -5.49 6.17
N LEU A 10 -3.10 -5.69 5.88
CA LEU A 10 -2.20 -4.64 5.38
C LEU A 10 -2.61 -4.11 4.00
N PHE A 11 -3.17 -4.97 3.14
CA PHE A 11 -3.63 -4.58 1.80
C PHE A 11 -5.11 -4.21 1.74
N SER A 12 -5.81 -4.31 2.88
CA SER A 12 -7.21 -3.93 3.00
C SER A 12 -7.33 -2.40 2.92
N GLY A 13 -8.23 -1.90 2.07
CA GLY A 13 -8.42 -0.46 1.87
C GLY A 13 -7.41 0.25 0.95
N LEU A 14 -6.39 -0.45 0.45
CA LEU A 14 -5.47 0.10 -0.56
C LEU A 14 -6.07 -0.04 -1.97
N SER A 15 -5.88 0.99 -2.79
CA SER A 15 -6.06 0.89 -4.25
C SER A 15 -4.96 0.04 -4.88
N ASP A 16 -5.18 -0.45 -6.10
CA ASP A 16 -4.21 -1.31 -6.78
C ASP A 16 -2.85 -0.64 -6.97
N ARG A 17 -2.83 0.66 -7.30
CA ARG A 17 -1.57 1.44 -7.39
C ARG A 17 -0.84 1.58 -6.05
N GLN A 18 -1.58 1.69 -4.95
CA GLN A 18 -0.98 1.73 -3.61
C GLN A 18 -0.42 0.37 -3.21
N ARG A 19 -1.11 -0.73 -3.58
CA ARG A 19 -0.61 -2.09 -3.37
C ARG A 19 0.69 -2.33 -4.14
N GLU A 20 0.74 -1.95 -5.41
CA GLU A 20 1.97 -2.03 -6.22
C GLU A 20 3.12 -1.26 -5.58
N ALA A 21 2.86 -0.05 -5.08
CA ALA A 21 3.87 0.77 -4.40
C ALA A 21 4.37 0.13 -3.09
N VAL A 22 3.47 -0.43 -2.26
CA VAL A 22 3.85 -1.14 -1.01
C VAL A 22 4.60 -2.45 -1.30
N MET A 23 4.28 -3.12 -2.40
CA MET A 23 4.95 -4.36 -2.82
C MET A 23 6.27 -4.14 -3.54
N HIS A 24 6.66 -2.90 -3.86
CA HIS A 24 7.93 -2.59 -4.52
C HIS A 24 9.10 -2.83 -3.56
N ARG A 25 10.02 -3.74 -3.92
CA ARG A 25 11.12 -4.17 -3.03
C ARG A 25 12.50 -3.72 -3.50
N ASP A 26 12.66 -3.53 -4.81
CA ASP A 26 13.98 -3.44 -5.45
C ASP A 26 14.23 -2.07 -6.06
N GLY A 27 15.33 -1.43 -5.65
CA GLY A 27 15.74 -0.13 -6.19
C GLY A 27 14.85 1.04 -5.75
N PRO A 28 15.22 2.27 -6.14
CA PRO A 28 14.51 3.47 -5.72
C PRO A 28 13.11 3.54 -6.33
N LEU A 29 12.12 3.93 -5.51
CA LEU A 29 10.74 4.17 -5.93
C LEU A 29 10.42 5.67 -5.82
N LEU A 30 9.87 6.24 -6.90
CA LEU A 30 9.33 7.60 -6.90
C LEU A 30 7.80 7.54 -6.98
N ILE A 31 7.13 8.07 -5.94
CA ILE A 31 5.67 8.16 -5.90
C ILE A 31 5.25 9.62 -6.09
N ILE A 32 4.53 9.90 -7.18
CA ILE A 32 3.91 11.20 -7.43
C ILE A 32 2.44 11.11 -7.05
N ALA A 33 2.02 11.85 -6.02
CA ALA A 33 0.65 11.76 -5.51
C ALA A 33 0.09 13.12 -5.08
N GLY A 34 -1.12 13.44 -5.55
CA GLY A 34 -1.82 14.70 -5.26
C GLY A 34 -2.23 14.86 -3.79
N PRO A 35 -2.75 16.04 -3.39
CA PRO A 35 -3.30 16.25 -2.06
C PRO A 35 -4.42 15.23 -1.75
N GLY A 36 -4.47 14.71 -0.51
CA GLY A 36 -5.53 13.77 -0.08
C GLY A 36 -5.47 12.36 -0.67
N SER A 37 -4.46 12.02 -1.48
CA SER A 37 -4.35 10.71 -2.17
C SER A 37 -3.99 9.52 -1.27
N GLY A 38 -3.94 9.69 0.06
CA GLY A 38 -3.56 8.62 0.98
C GLY A 38 -2.12 8.12 0.84
N LYS A 39 -1.16 8.97 0.45
CA LYS A 39 0.27 8.62 0.33
C LYS A 39 0.90 8.14 1.65
N THR A 40 0.38 8.57 2.81
CA THR A 40 0.80 8.11 4.14
C THR A 40 0.38 6.66 4.44
N LEU A 41 -0.57 6.09 3.70
CA LEU A 41 -0.91 4.66 3.82
C LEU A 41 0.02 3.78 2.97
N VAL A 42 0.92 4.39 2.20
CA VAL A 42 1.88 3.74 1.30
C VAL A 42 3.32 3.83 1.83
N MET A 43 3.63 4.91 2.53
CA MET A 43 4.93 5.19 3.17
C MET A 43 4.92 4.70 4.61
#